data_AF-A0A0P0R7T6-F1
#
_entry.id   AF-A0A0P0R7T6-F1
#
_cell.length_a   1.000
_cell.length_b   1.000
_cell.length_c   1.000
_cell.angle_alpha   90.00
_cell.angle_beta   90.00
_cell.angle_gamma   90.00
#
_symmetry.space_group_name_H-M   'P 1'
#
loop_
_entity.id
_entity.type
_entity.pdbx_description
1 polymer ?
#
loop_
_entity_poly.entity_id
_entity_poly.type
_entity_poly.pdbx_seq_one_letter_code
_entity_poly.pdbx_strand_id
1 'polypeptide(L)'
;MGSHGVVLFAHGARDPRWAEPFERLRARLLELRGETAGPVSLAFLELMTPGLPEAVAAQVAAGVSVISVVPVFFGQGGHVRRDLPLILEQCRSANPSVEIRCSTAVGEDAEVIEAIAVYCLRQALV
;
A
#
# COMPACT_ATOMS: atom_id res chain seq x y z
N MET A 1 3.98 21.78 9.50
CA MET A 1 3.19 20.57 9.80
C MET A 1 3.56 19.56 8.73
N GLY A 2 4.12 18.42 9.12
CA GLY A 2 4.47 17.38 8.14
C GLY A 2 3.19 16.78 7.55
N SER A 3 3.23 16.46 6.26
CA SER A 3 2.10 15.86 5.57
C SER A 3 1.98 14.37 5.90
N HIS A 4 0.79 13.79 5.72
CA HIS A 4 0.54 12.35 5.91
C HIS A 4 0.60 11.64 4.55
N GLY A 5 1.56 10.75 4.38
CA GLY A 5 1.75 9.94 3.18
C GLY A 5 1.14 8.54 3.29
N VAL A 6 0.85 7.94 2.13
CA VAL A 6 0.38 6.55 2.02
C VAL A 6 1.29 5.77 1.08
N VAL A 7 1.62 4.53 1.42
CA VAL A 7 2.29 3.58 0.52
C VAL A 7 1.38 2.38 0.32
N LEU A 8 0.90 2.18 -0.91
CA LEU A 8 0.16 0.99 -1.31
C LEU A 8 1.18 -0.12 -1.61
N PHE A 9 1.23 -1.15 -0.76
CA PHE A 9 2.23 -2.20 -0.84
C PHE A 9 1.64 -3.47 -1.47
N ALA A 10 2.18 -3.88 -2.62
CA ALA A 10 1.69 -5.01 -3.42
C ALA A 10 2.79 -6.08 -3.61
N HIS A 11 2.46 -7.23 -4.21
CA HIS A 11 3.46 -8.30 -4.40
C HIS A 11 4.52 -7.92 -5.42
N GLY A 12 4.10 -7.25 -6.49
CA GLY A 12 4.89 -7.14 -7.72
C GLY A 12 4.86 -8.42 -8.55
N ALA A 13 5.22 -8.29 -9.82
CA ALA A 13 5.25 -9.37 -10.79
C ALA A 13 6.25 -9.05 -11.91
N ARG A 14 6.57 -10.04 -12.75
CA ARG A 14 7.45 -9.83 -13.91
C ARG A 14 6.79 -9.00 -15.03
N ASP A 15 5.47 -9.10 -15.17
CA ASP A 15 4.73 -8.34 -16.17
C ASP A 15 4.46 -6.92 -15.63
N PRO A 16 4.95 -5.85 -16.28
CA PRO A 16 4.72 -4.48 -15.83
C PRO A 16 3.24 -4.09 -15.71
N ARG A 17 2.36 -4.72 -16.51
CA ARG A 17 0.91 -4.47 -16.47
C ARG A 17 0.28 -4.86 -15.14
N TRP A 18 0.99 -5.66 -14.34
CA TRP A 18 0.60 -5.97 -12.97
C TRP A 18 0.40 -4.71 -12.11
N ALA A 19 1.12 -3.62 -12.38
CA ALA A 19 0.95 -2.37 -11.65
C ALA A 19 -0.35 -1.62 -11.98
N GLU A 20 -0.98 -1.86 -13.14
CA GLU A 20 -2.09 -1.04 -13.64
C GLU A 20 -3.29 -0.96 -12.67
N PRO A 21 -3.76 -2.04 -12.03
CA PRO A 21 -4.84 -1.95 -11.04
C PRO A 21 -4.45 -1.13 -9.82
N PHE A 22 -3.19 -1.23 -9.37
CA PHE A 22 -2.69 -0.46 -8.23
C PHE A 22 -2.52 1.03 -8.58
N GLU A 23 -2.13 1.35 -9.81
CA GLU A 23 -2.11 2.73 -10.30
C GLU A 23 -3.51 3.35 -10.33
N ARG A 24 -4.52 2.59 -10.80
CA ARG A 24 -5.92 3.05 -10.73
C ARG A 24 -6.38 3.26 -9.29
N LEU A 25 -6.03 2.36 -8.38
CA LEU A 25 -6.32 2.51 -6.96
C LEU A 25 -5.64 3.75 -6.36
N ARG A 26 -4.35 3.97 -6.69
CA ARG A 26 -3.58 5.15 -6.27
C ARG A 26 -4.24 6.44 -6.74
N ALA A 27 -4.59 6.52 -8.01
CA ALA A 27 -5.28 7.68 -8.59
C ALA A 27 -6.61 7.94 -7.87
N ARG A 28 -7.42 6.90 -7.69
CA ARG A 28 -8.70 7.03 -6.98
C ARG A 28 -8.54 7.45 -5.52
N LEU A 29 -7.52 6.95 -4.84
CA LEU A 29 -7.23 7.35 -3.45
C LEU A 29 -6.78 8.81 -3.36
N LEU A 30 -6.00 9.30 -4.32
CA LEU A 30 -5.61 10.71 -4.39
C LEU A 30 -6.85 11.60 -4.57
N GLU A 31 -7.76 11.24 -5.48
CA GLU A 31 -9.02 11.97 -5.68
C GLU A 31 -9.85 12.06 -4.39
N LEU A 32 -9.98 10.94 -3.66
CA LEU A 32 -10.76 10.87 -2.42
C LEU A 32 -10.13 11.65 -1.26
N ARG A 33 -8.79 11.73 -1.21
CA ARG A 33 -8.06 12.43 -0.14
C ARG A 33 -7.97 13.95 -0.36
N GLY A 34 -8.17 14.42 -1.59
CA GLY A 34 -8.11 15.82 -1.96
C GLY A 34 -6.69 16.37 -2.10
N GLU A 35 -6.58 17.57 -2.70
CA GLU A 35 -5.32 18.17 -3.16
C GLU A 35 -4.35 18.56 -2.02
N THR A 36 -4.86 18.73 -0.80
CA THR A 36 -4.05 19.10 0.38
C THR A 36 -3.48 17.90 1.11
N ALA A 37 -3.81 16.68 0.69
CA ALA A 37 -3.30 15.46 1.30
C ALA A 37 -1.85 15.15 0.85
N GLY A 38 -1.09 14.46 1.70
CA GLY A 38 0.26 14.05 1.37
C GLY A 38 0.31 12.98 0.26
N PRO A 39 1.52 12.57 -0.18
CA PRO A 39 1.69 11.69 -1.35
C PRO A 39 1.08 10.30 -1.15
N VAL A 40 0.71 9.66 -2.27
CA VAL A 40 0.39 8.23 -2.34
C VAL A 40 1.37 7.58 -3.31
N SER A 41 2.16 6.61 -2.84
CA SER A 41 3.16 5.88 -3.62
C SER A 41 2.77 4.41 -3.76
N LEU A 42 3.22 3.76 -4.85
CA LEU A 42 3.24 2.30 -4.92
C LEU A 42 4.57 1.77 -4.40
N ALA A 43 4.54 0.60 -3.79
CA ALA A 43 5.73 -0.19 -3.49
C ALA A 43 5.44 -1.68 -3.70
N PHE A 44 6.47 -2.44 -4.02
CA PHE A 44 6.33 -3.87 -4.34
C PHE A 44 7.24 -4.72 -3.46
N LEU A 45 6.75 -5.89 -3.06
CA LEU A 45 7.50 -6.84 -2.25
C LEU A 45 8.66 -7.44 -3.04
N GLU A 46 8.44 -7.76 -4.31
CA GLU A 46 9.42 -8.38 -5.18
C GLU A 46 9.14 -8.06 -6.66
N LEU A 47 10.12 -8.35 -7.54
CA LEU A 47 10.00 -8.34 -9.00
C LEU A 47 9.69 -6.98 -9.67
N MET A 48 9.33 -5.96 -8.90
CA MET A 48 9.05 -4.60 -9.35
C MET A 48 9.64 -3.58 -8.39
N THR A 49 9.85 -2.37 -8.86
CA THR A 49 10.36 -1.25 -8.09
C THR A 49 9.34 -0.10 -8.07
N PRO A 50 9.38 0.78 -7.05
CA PRO A 50 10.26 0.71 -5.87
C PRO A 50 9.83 -0.37 -4.86
N GLY A 51 10.78 -0.84 -4.06
CA GLY A 51 10.51 -1.57 -2.83
C GLY A 51 9.99 -0.64 -1.74
N LEU A 52 9.47 -1.23 -0.65
CA LEU A 52 8.90 -0.44 0.46
C LEU A 52 9.91 0.53 1.11
N PRO A 53 11.19 0.15 1.39
CA PRO A 53 12.16 1.09 1.95
C PRO A 53 12.43 2.30 1.06
N GLU A 54 12.49 2.09 -0.26
CA GLU A 54 12.74 3.14 -1.25
C GLU A 54 11.55 4.11 -1.34
N ALA A 55 10.33 3.59 -1.37
CA ALA A 55 9.12 4.40 -1.38
C ALA A 55 8.96 5.22 -0.09
N VAL A 56 9.26 4.63 1.07
CA VAL A 56 9.27 5.33 2.36
C VAL A 56 10.31 6.43 2.36
N ALA A 57 11.56 6.14 2.00
CA ALA A 57 12.64 7.11 1.97
C ALA A 57 12.32 8.31 1.05
N ALA A 58 11.69 8.06 -0.10
CA ALA A 58 11.24 9.11 -1.01
C ALA A 58 10.19 10.04 -0.36
N GLN A 59 9.22 9.49 0.38
CA GLN A 59 8.23 10.29 1.10
C GLN A 59 8.86 11.08 2.26
N VAL A 60 9.79 10.48 3.00
CA VAL A 60 10.54 11.16 4.06
C VAL A 60 11.35 12.33 3.50
N ALA A 61 12.05 12.14 2.39
CA ALA A 61 12.77 13.20 1.69
C ALA A 61 11.85 14.35 1.23
N ALA A 62 10.58 14.06 0.96
CA ALA A 62 9.56 15.06 0.63
C ALA A 62 8.93 15.76 1.87
N GLY A 63 9.44 15.50 3.08
CA GLY A 63 8.98 16.15 4.31
C GLY A 63 7.73 15.53 4.95
N VAL A 64 7.37 14.30 4.57
CA VAL A 64 6.29 13.53 5.20
C VAL A 64 6.72 13.13 6.61
N SER A 65 5.86 13.37 7.62
CA SER A 65 6.14 13.02 9.02
C SER A 65 5.36 11.80 9.52
N VAL A 66 4.33 11.38 8.80
CA VAL A 66 3.53 10.18 9.08
C VAL A 66 3.32 9.42 7.78
N ILE A 67 3.61 8.12 7.76
CA ILE A 67 3.40 7.24 6.60
C ILE A 67 2.50 6.07 7.01
N SER A 68 1.42 5.87 6.26
CA SER A 68 0.59 4.66 6.36
C SER A 68 0.93 3.69 5.24
N VAL A 69 1.48 2.54 5.60
CA VAL A 69 1.67 1.41 4.70
C VAL A 69 0.38 0.60 4.67
N VAL A 70 -0.20 0.44 3.48
CA VAL A 70 -1.44 -0.31 3.25
C VAL A 70 -1.13 -1.54 2.39
N PRO A 71 -1.11 -2.75 2.97
CA PRO A 71 -0.85 -3.97 2.21
C PRO A 71 -2.06 -4.34 1.34
N VAL A 72 -1.92 -4.22 0.02
CA VAL A 72 -2.97 -4.54 -0.97
C VAL A 72 -2.87 -6.02 -1.37
N PHE A 73 -3.00 -6.90 -0.38
CA PHE A 73 -3.00 -8.35 -0.53
C PHE A 73 -4.38 -8.92 -0.22
N PHE A 74 -4.94 -9.75 -1.11
CA PHE A 74 -6.23 -10.40 -0.86
C PHE A 74 -6.12 -11.66 0.00
N GLY A 75 -4.98 -12.37 -0.06
CA GLY A 75 -4.66 -13.46 0.83
C GLY A 75 -3.22 -13.32 1.31
N GLN A 76 -2.98 -13.54 2.60
CA GLN A 76 -1.63 -13.45 3.14
C GLN A 76 -0.92 -14.80 3.01
N GLY A 77 -0.21 -15.02 1.90
CA GLY A 77 0.74 -16.13 1.78
C GLY A 77 1.77 -16.09 2.92
N GLY A 78 2.35 -17.24 3.28
CA GLY A 78 3.29 -17.33 4.40
C GLY A 78 4.52 -16.42 4.27
N HIS A 79 4.89 -16.03 3.05
CA HIS A 79 5.98 -15.09 2.78
C HIS A 79 5.63 -13.67 3.24
N VAL A 80 4.47 -13.12 2.87
CA VAL A 80 4.05 -11.76 3.31
C VAL A 80 4.01 -11.62 4.82
N ARG A 81 3.44 -12.62 5.53
CA ARG A 81 3.35 -12.62 7.00
C ARG A 81 4.71 -12.59 7.70
N ARG A 82 5.73 -13.17 7.07
CA ARG A 82 7.10 -13.20 7.61
C ARG A 82 7.89 -11.96 7.20
N ASP A 83 7.77 -11.55 5.95
CA ASP A 83 8.67 -10.57 5.34
C ASP A 83 8.24 -9.13 5.64
N LEU A 84 6.93 -8.83 5.60
CA LEU A 84 6.44 -7.47 5.82
C LEU A 84 6.82 -6.90 7.21
N PRO A 85 6.70 -7.63 8.34
CA PRO A 85 7.15 -7.12 9.64
C PRO A 85 8.64 -6.74 9.66
N LEU A 86 9.49 -7.52 9.01
CA LEU A 86 10.93 -7.28 8.94
C LEU A 86 11.25 -6.03 8.10
N ILE A 87 10.59 -5.88 6.95
CA ILE A 87 10.76 -4.72 6.07
C ILE A 87 10.25 -3.44 6.75
N LEU A 88 9.12 -3.50 7.46
CA LEU A 88 8.61 -2.37 8.25
C LEU A 88 9.59 -1.95 9.34
N GLU A 89 10.21 -2.91 10.02
CA GLU A 89 11.19 -2.61 11.06
C GLU A 89 12.45 -1.96 10.49
N GLN A 90 12.92 -2.41 9.32
CA GLN A 90 13.97 -1.72 8.58
C GLN A 90 13.58 -0.27 8.25
N CYS A 91 12.35 -0.05 7.76
CA CYS A 91 11.87 1.29 7.42
C CYS A 91 11.84 2.22 8.65
N ARG A 92 11.36 1.72 9.80
CA ARG A 92 11.32 2.46 11.07
C ARG A 92 12.72 2.78 11.58
N SER A 93 13.61 1.78 11.60
CA SER A 93 15.00 1.95 12.03
C SER A 93 15.75 2.98 11.18
N ALA A 94 15.49 3.01 9.86
CA ALA A 94 16.10 3.97 8.95
C ALA A 94 15.52 5.39 9.04
N ASN A 95 14.30 5.56 9.57
CA ASN A 95 13.57 6.84 9.60
C ASN A 95 12.99 7.14 10.99
N PRO A 96 13.82 7.29 12.04
CA PRO A 96 13.35 7.40 13.43
C PRO A 96 12.53 8.67 13.72
N SER A 97 12.61 9.69 12.86
CA SER A 97 11.85 10.93 12.98
C SER A 97 10.46 10.88 12.34
N VAL A 98 10.09 9.76 11.71
CA VAL A 98 8.83 9.59 10.96
C VAL A 98 8.01 8.47 11.57
N GLU A 99 6.72 8.73 11.80
CA GLU A 99 5.80 7.71 12.29
C GLU A 99 5.35 6.80 11.14
N ILE A 100 5.72 5.51 11.19
CA ILE A 100 5.33 4.51 10.17
C ILE A 100 4.33 3.53 10.74
N ARG A 101 3.09 3.64 10.27
CA ARG A 101 1.95 2.76 10.61
C ARG A 101 1.73 1.74 9.50
N CYS A 102 1.25 0.55 9.86
CA CYS A 102 0.84 -0.47 8.89
C CYS A 102 -0.58 -0.94 9.23
N SER A 103 -1.47 -1.00 8.23
CA SER A 103 -2.80 -1.58 8.39
C SER A 103 -2.76 -3.10 8.29
N THR A 104 -3.90 -3.77 8.53
CA THR A 104 -4.09 -5.14 8.05
C THR A 104 -4.06 -5.16 6.52
N ALA A 105 -3.86 -6.34 5.94
CA ALA A 105 -4.03 -6.49 4.49
C ALA A 105 -5.50 -6.33 4.08
N VAL A 106 -5.74 -5.76 2.91
CA VAL A 106 -7.10 -5.48 2.41
C VAL A 106 -8.00 -6.72 2.39
N GLY A 107 -7.46 -7.92 2.15
CA GLY A 107 -8.24 -9.16 2.16
C GLY A 107 -8.70 -9.64 3.54
N GLU A 108 -8.21 -9.05 4.62
CA GLU A 108 -8.64 -9.37 5.99
C GLU A 108 -9.70 -8.38 6.50
N ASP A 109 -10.01 -7.32 5.74
CA ASP A 109 -10.97 -6.30 6.13
C ASP A 109 -12.40 -6.69 5.74
N ALA A 110 -13.32 -6.64 6.71
CA ALA A 110 -14.69 -7.10 6.52
C ALA A 110 -15.47 -6.27 5.48
N GLU A 111 -15.25 -4.96 5.40
CA GLU A 111 -15.93 -4.11 4.43
C GLU A 111 -15.41 -4.35 3.01
N VAL A 112 -14.11 -4.64 2.86
CA VAL A 112 -13.52 -5.03 1.58
C VAL A 112 -14.08 -6.37 1.11
N ILE A 113 -14.16 -7.37 2.00
CA ILE A 113 -14.75 -8.67 1.68
C ILE A 113 -16.21 -8.52 1.25
N GLU A 114 -17.00 -7.72 1.97
CA GLU A 114 -18.39 -7.45 1.63
C GLU A 114 -18.52 -6.78 0.26
N ALA A 115 -17.71 -5.75 -0.03
CA ALA A 115 -17.72 -5.05 -1.31
C ALA A 115 -17.41 -6.00 -2.50
N ILE A 116 -16.46 -6.92 -2.31
CA ILE A 116 -16.11 -7.92 -3.31
C ILE A 116 -17.21 -8.96 -3.47
N ALA A 117 -17.83 -9.41 -2.37
CA ALA A 117 -18.97 -10.32 -2.42
C ALA A 117 -20.15 -9.72 -3.19
N VAL A 118 -20.50 -8.46 -2.91
CA VAL A 118 -21.55 -7.71 -3.64
C VAL A 118 -21.19 -7.56 -5.13
N TYR A 119 -19.92 -7.30 -5.45
CA TYR A 119 -19.47 -7.28 -6.84
C TYR A 119 -19.70 -8.63 -7.52
N CYS A 120 -19.26 -9.73 -6.91
CA CYS A 120 -19.42 -11.08 -7.43
C CYS A 120 -20.90 -11.45 -7.63
N LEU A 121 -21.77 -11.12 -6.66
CA LEU A 121 -23.21 -11.34 -6.77
C LEU A 121 -23.79 -10.64 -8.00
N ARG A 122 -23.41 -9.38 -8.25
CA ARG A 122 -23.87 -8.64 -9.44
C ARG A 122 -23.41 -9.27 -10.76
N GLN A 123 -22.26 -9.92 -10.79
CA GLN A 123 -21.77 -10.60 -12.00
C GLN A 123 -22.40 -11.99 -12.19
N ALA A 124 -22.76 -12.68 -11.10
CA ALA A 124 -23.36 -14.01 -11.14
C ALA A 124 -24.86 -14.02 -11.48
N LEU A 125 -25.52 -12.86 -11.40
CA LEU A 125 -26.93 -12.67 -11.73
C LEU A 125 -27.16 -12.15 -13.16
N VAL A 126 -26.11 -12.16 -14.00
CA VAL A 126 -26.18 -11.80 -15.43
C VAL A 126 -26.23 -13.05 -16.29
#